data_AF-A0AA95MDJ9-F1
#
_entry.id   AF-A0AA95MDJ9-F1
#
_cell.length_a   1.000
_cell.length_b   1.000
_cell.length_c   1.000
_cell.angle_alpha   90.00
_cell.angle_beta   90.00
_cell.angle_gamma   90.00
#
_symmetry.space_group_name_H-M   'P 1'
#
loop_
_entity.id
_entity.type
_entity.pdbx_description
1 polymer ?
#
loop_
_entity_poly.entity_id
_entity_poly.type
_entity_poly.pdbx_seq_one_letter_code
_entity_poly.pdbx_strand_id
1 'polypeptide(L)'
;MTEIKLIQSEVENALSELKNKADGFDTSNPSISFSESRLDLLAEITKMEQKYYSIIDQYQNLLIRTEQDMRTLIEQLVQKDKELSQKMK
;
A
#
# COMPACT_ATOMS: atom_id res chain seq x y z
N MET A 1 1.17 33.81 -4.54
CA MET A 1 1.16 32.55 -3.77
C MET A 1 0.38 31.55 -4.60
N THR A 2 1.00 30.44 -5.00
CA THR A 2 0.29 29.38 -5.73
C THR A 2 -0.58 28.65 -4.73
N GLU A 3 -1.89 28.85 -4.81
CA GLU A 3 -2.86 28.15 -3.96
C GLU A 3 -2.91 26.68 -4.40
N ILE A 4 -2.64 25.76 -3.48
CA ILE A 4 -2.74 24.32 -3.75
C ILE A 4 -4.22 23.97 -3.69
N LYS A 5 -4.86 23.86 -4.85
CA LYS A 5 -6.28 23.50 -4.94
C LYS A 5 -6.42 21.97 -4.94
N LEU A 6 -6.94 21.42 -3.85
CA LEU A 6 -7.24 19.99 -3.74
C LEU A 6 -8.50 19.64 -4.53
N ILE A 7 -8.40 18.68 -5.46
CA ILE A 7 -9.56 18.06 -6.12
C ILE A 7 -9.83 16.72 -5.44
N GLN A 8 -10.63 16.75 -4.37
CA GLN A 8 -10.83 15.59 -3.48
C GLN A 8 -11.25 14.31 -4.23
N SER A 9 -12.10 14.43 -5.25
CA SER A 9 -12.55 13.30 -6.07
C SER A 9 -11.44 12.61 -6.84
N GLU A 10 -10.46 13.36 -7.37
CA GLU A 10 -9.34 12.78 -8.11
C GLU A 10 -8.42 12.01 -7.17
N VAL A 11 -8.18 12.55 -5.98
CA VAL A 11 -7.33 11.90 -4.99
C VAL A 11 -8.00 10.65 -4.42
N GLU A 12 -9.31 10.70 -4.15
CA GLU A 12 -10.08 9.55 -3.71
C GLU A 12 -10.11 8.40 -4.73
N ASN A 13 -10.23 8.73 -6.02
CA ASN A 13 -10.15 7.73 -7.08
C ASN A 13 -8.76 7.08 -7.12
N ALA A 14 -7.69 7.87 -7.05
CA ALA A 14 -6.32 7.35 -7.05
C ALA A 14 -6.02 6.46 -5.82
N LEU A 15 -6.50 6.85 -4.64
CA LEU A 15 -6.35 6.06 -3.41
C LEU A 15 -7.16 4.76 -3.47
N SER A 16 -8.37 4.81 -4.00
CA SER A 16 -9.21 3.62 -4.20
C SER A 16 -8.57 2.64 -5.19
N GLU A 17 -7.99 3.13 -6.29
CA GLU A 17 -7.22 2.29 -7.21
C GLU A 17 -5.99 1.66 -6.56
N LEU A 18 -5.26 2.43 -5.75
CA LEU A 18 -4.09 1.95 -5.01
C LEU A 18 -4.47 0.82 -4.06
N LYS A 19 -5.53 1.01 -3.27
CA LYS A 19 -6.05 0.01 -2.35
C LYS A 19 -6.48 -1.26 -3.08
N ASN A 20 -7.26 -1.14 -4.15
CA ASN A 20 -7.72 -2.29 -4.93
C ASN A 20 -6.55 -3.10 -5.51
N LYS A 21 -5.50 -2.41 -5.97
CA LYS A 21 -4.29 -3.08 -6.48
C LYS A 21 -3.50 -3.75 -5.34
N ALA A 22 -3.39 -3.09 -4.18
CA ALA A 22 -2.71 -3.65 -3.02
C ALA A 22 -3.45 -4.90 -2.49
N ASP A 23 -4.77 -4.83 -2.33
CA ASP A 23 -5.59 -5.96 -1.86
C ASP A 23 -5.59 -7.14 -2.86
N GLY A 24 -5.39 -6.86 -4.16
CA GLY A 24 -5.30 -7.88 -5.21
C GLY A 24 -3.96 -8.63 -5.31
N PHE A 25 -2.95 -8.26 -4.52
CA PHE A 25 -1.69 -9.02 -4.46
C PHE A 25 -1.91 -10.35 -3.71
N ASP A 26 -1.79 -11.46 -4.44
CA ASP A 26 -1.64 -12.77 -3.82
C ASP A 26 -0.22 -12.92 -3.28
N THR A 27 -0.10 -12.78 -1.96
CA THR A 27 1.16 -12.90 -1.22
C THR A 27 1.35 -14.29 -0.64
N SER A 28 0.44 -15.23 -0.94
CA SER A 28 0.50 -16.58 -0.43
C SER A 28 1.57 -17.38 -1.17
N ASN A 29 2.40 -18.10 -0.40
CA ASN A 29 3.37 -19.02 -0.97
C ASN A 29 2.65 -20.30 -1.43
N PRO A 30 2.66 -20.65 -2.74
CA PRO A 30 2.16 -21.93 -3.18
C PRO A 30 3.02 -23.03 -2.54
N SER A 31 2.41 -23.92 -1.78
CA SER A 31 3.09 -25.04 -1.13
C SER A 31 3.64 -26.01 -2.19
N ILE A 32 4.81 -25.74 -2.75
CA ILE A 32 5.47 -26.60 -3.74
C ILE A 32 6.33 -27.61 -2.99
N SER A 33 5.94 -28.88 -3.05
CA SER A 33 6.73 -29.99 -2.51
C SER A 33 7.68 -30.50 -3.59
N PHE A 34 8.97 -30.25 -3.43
CA PHE A 34 9.99 -30.77 -4.33
C PHE A 34 10.40 -32.20 -3.92
N SER A 35 10.37 -33.13 -4.88
CA SER A 35 10.89 -34.49 -4.69
C SER A 35 12.42 -34.47 -4.58
N GLU A 36 12.91 -35.01 -3.47
CA GLU A 36 14.30 -35.10 -3.00
C GLU A 36 15.43 -34.98 -4.07
N SER A 37 16.19 -33.88 -4.05
CA SER A 37 17.63 -33.91 -4.44
C SER A 37 18.43 -32.69 -3.97
N ARG A 38 19.61 -32.95 -3.39
CA ARG A 38 20.64 -32.02 -2.84
C ARG A 38 20.11 -30.98 -1.84
N LEU A 39 20.05 -31.41 -0.57
CA LEU A 39 19.57 -30.70 0.62
C LEU A 39 19.89 -29.19 0.67
N ASP A 40 21.10 -28.78 0.28
CA ASP A 40 21.54 -27.39 0.45
C ASP A 40 20.95 -26.44 -0.60
N LEU A 41 20.85 -26.86 -1.86
CA LEU A 41 20.31 -25.99 -2.92
C LEU A 41 18.80 -25.79 -2.76
N LEU A 42 18.07 -26.88 -2.49
CA LEU A 42 16.63 -26.79 -2.21
C LEU A 42 16.35 -25.95 -0.96
N ALA A 43 17.15 -26.12 0.10
CA ALA A 43 16.99 -25.31 1.31
C ALA A 43 17.23 -23.81 1.04
N GLU A 44 18.25 -23.44 0.28
CA GLU A 44 18.49 -22.05 -0.09
C GLU A 44 17.40 -21.48 -1.01
N ILE A 45 16.86 -22.28 -1.94
CA ILE A 45 15.71 -21.90 -2.77
C ILE A 45 14.47 -21.65 -1.90
N THR A 46 14.16 -22.56 -0.98
CA THR A 46 13.02 -22.40 -0.05
C THR A 46 13.18 -21.18 0.85
N LYS A 47 14.39 -20.91 1.36
CA LYS A 47 14.66 -19.68 2.14
C LYS A 47 14.47 -18.42 1.30
N MET A 48 14.93 -18.44 0.05
CA MET A 48 14.76 -17.32 -0.88
C MET A 48 13.29 -17.08 -1.18
N GLU A 49 12.52 -18.14 -1.41
CA GLU A 49 11.09 -18.09 -1.65
C GLU A 49 10.32 -17.55 -0.42
N GLN A 50 10.61 -18.05 0.78
CA GLN A 50 10.04 -17.51 2.02
C GLN A 50 10.34 -16.02 2.20
N LYS A 51 11.58 -15.61 1.92
CA LYS A 51 11.99 -14.20 2.00
C LYS A 51 11.27 -13.36 0.95
N TYR A 52 11.10 -13.87 -0.27
CA TYR A 52 10.38 -13.21 -1.35
C TYR A 52 8.93 -12.93 -0.96
N TYR A 53 8.20 -13.96 -0.50
CA TYR A 53 6.81 -13.80 -0.07
C TYR A 53 6.69 -12.88 1.16
N SER A 54 7.63 -12.95 2.11
CA SER A 54 7.66 -12.02 3.23
C SER A 54 7.87 -10.56 2.80
N ILE A 55 8.70 -10.30 1.79
CA ILE A 55 8.92 -8.94 1.26
C ILE A 55 7.67 -8.43 0.55
N ILE A 56 6.99 -9.28 -0.22
CA ILE A 56 5.75 -8.88 -0.90
C ILE A 56 4.66 -8.56 0.12
N ASP A 57 4.49 -9.36 1.16
CA ASP A 57 3.55 -9.09 2.25
C ASP A 57 3.86 -7.75 2.95
N GLN A 58 5.14 -7.50 3.26
CA GLN A 58 5.55 -6.20 3.83
C GLN A 58 5.26 -5.03 2.89
N TYR A 59 5.48 -5.21 1.59
CA TYR A 59 5.20 -4.18 0.59
C TYR A 59 3.70 -3.91 0.46
N GLN A 60 2.86 -4.95 0.41
CA GLN A 60 1.40 -4.83 0.43
C GLN A 60 0.92 -4.03 1.65
N ASN A 61 1.43 -4.40 2.84
CA ASN A 61 1.11 -3.69 4.08
C ASN A 61 1.55 -2.22 4.06
N LEU A 62 2.71 -1.91 3.46
CA LEU A 62 3.19 -0.54 3.31
C LEU A 62 2.28 0.28 2.39
N LEU A 63 1.81 -0.30 1.27
CA LEU A 63 0.89 0.37 0.37
C LEU A 63 -0.45 0.68 1.06
N ILE A 64 -1.01 -0.27 1.80
CA ILE A 64 -2.27 -0.09 2.54
C ILE A 64 -2.12 1.02 3.59
N ARG A 65 -1.03 1.04 4.35
CA ARG A 65 -0.79 2.10 5.35
C ARG A 65 -0.62 3.47 4.70
N THR A 66 0.13 3.53 3.61
CA THR A 66 0.35 4.77 2.86
C THR A 66 -0.96 5.34 2.32
N GLU A 67 -1.87 4.47 1.86
CA GLU A 67 -3.21 4.84 1.42
C GLU A 67 -4.04 5.45 2.57
N GLN A 68 -4.04 4.81 3.73
CA GLN A 68 -4.75 5.28 4.93
C GLN A 68 -4.20 6.62 5.45
N ASP A 69 -2.88 6.78 5.47
CA ASP A 69 -2.22 8.01 5.88
C ASP A 69 -2.57 9.16 4.94
N MET A 70 -2.56 8.92 3.62
CA MET A 70 -2.96 9.92 2.64
C MET A 70 -4.42 10.34 2.79
N ARG A 71 -5.35 9.39 2.98
CA ARG A 71 -6.77 9.71 3.26
C ARG A 71 -6.89 10.65 4.45
N THR A 72 -6.21 10.32 5.56
CA THR A 72 -6.24 11.12 6.79
C THR A 72 -5.71 12.54 6.55
N LEU A 73 -4.60 12.68 5.83
CA LEU A 73 -4.01 13.99 5.52
C LEU A 73 -4.94 14.85 4.65
N ILE A 74 -5.62 14.23 3.69
CA ILE A 74 -6.60 14.91 2.82
C ILE A 74 -7.79 15.41 3.65
N GLU A 75 -8.33 14.57 4.53
CA GLU A 75 -9.43 14.97 5.42
C GLU A 75 -9.03 16.17 6.31
N GLN A 76 -7.81 16.13 6.87
CA GLN A 76 -7.27 17.24 7.66
C GLN A 76 -7.12 18.52 6.84
N LEU A 77 -6.67 18.42 5.58
CA LEU A 77 -6.52 19.56 4.68
C LEU A 77 -7.89 20.18 4.35
N VAL A 78 -8.88 19.35 4.00
CA VAL A 78 -10.26 19.81 3.75
C VAL A 78 -10.86 20.48 4.99
N GLN A 79 -10.61 19.94 6.18
CA GLN A 79 -11.08 20.54 7.43
C GLN A 79 -10.40 21.90 7.69
N LYS A 80 -9.10 22.01 7.44
CA LYS A 80 -8.35 23.26 7.58
C LYS A 80 -8.82 24.33 6.60
N ASP A 81 -9.10 23.97 5.34
CA ASP A 81 -9.64 24.90 4.35
C ASP A 81 -11.02 25.42 4.75
N LYS A 82 -11.88 24.55 5.31
CA LYS A 82 -13.19 24.97 5.85
C LYS A 82 -13.03 25.95 7.02
N GLU A 83 -12.13 25.66 7.96
CA GLU A 83 -11.83 26.55 9.10
C GLU A 83 -11.32 27.92 8.65
N LEU A 84 -10.42 27.94 7.67
CA LEU A 84 -9.87 29.18 7.10
C LEU A 84 -10.96 29.99 6.39
N SER A 85 -11.77 29.34 5.56
CA SER A 85 -12.88 29.99 4.85
C SER A 85 -13.91 30.59 5.81
N GLN A 86 -14.18 29.93 6.94
CA GLN A 86 -15.07 30.45 7.99
C GLN A 86 -14.48 31.66 8.72
N LYS A 87 -13.16 31.71 8.93
CA LYS A 87 -12.47 32.84 9.58
C LYS A 87 -12.26 34.05 8.68
N MET A 88 -12.29 33.86 7.36
CA MET A 88 -12.14 34.92 6.36
C MET A 88 -13.49 35.52 5.90
N LYS A 89 -14.62 34.94 6.33
CA LYS A 89 -15.97 35.54 6.21
C LYS A 89 -16.25 36.45 7.40
#